data_AF-A0A358M7X6-F1
#
_entry.id   AF-A0A358M7X6-F1
#
_cell.length_a   1.000
_cell.length_b   1.000
_cell.length_c   1.000
_cell.angle_alpha   90.00
_cell.angle_beta   90.00
_cell.angle_gamma   90.00
#
_symmetry.space_group_name_H-M   'P 1'
#
loop_
_entity.id
_entity.type
_entity.pdbx_description
1 polymer ?
#
loop_
_entity_poly.entity_id
_entity_poly.type
_entity_poly.pdbx_seq_one_letter_code
_entity_poly.pdbx_strand_id
1 'polypeptide(L)' 'MDLTEQIRRYEPFNRQEEQDQKLILSCLRNMEQVFARENAVAHRTASAWVVNP' A
#
# COMPACT_ATOMS: atom_id res chain seq x y z
N MET A 1 -8.35 10.94 -7.89
CA MET A 1 -7.41 9.86 -8.27
C MET A 1 -7.73 8.68 -7.37
N ASP A 2 -7.84 7.46 -7.92
CA ASP A 2 -8.08 6.25 -7.13
C ASP A 2 -6.74 5.72 -6.56
N LEU A 3 -6.69 5.48 -5.25
CA LEU A 3 -5.50 4.97 -4.55
C LEU A 3 -5.07 3.61 -5.10
N THR A 4 -6.03 2.77 -5.49
CA THR A 4 -5.72 1.45 -6.07
C THR A 4 -4.96 1.61 -7.38
N GLU A 5 -5.43 2.51 -8.25
CA GLU A 5 -4.73 2.84 -9.50
C GLU A 5 -3.37 3.50 -9.27
N GLN A 6 -3.22 4.34 -8.24
CA GLN A 6 -1.91 4.89 -7.87
C GLN A 6 -0.93 3.78 -7.48
N ILE A 7 -1.36 2.83 -6.65
CA ILE A 7 -0.51 1.70 -6.23
C ILE A 7 -0.20 0.79 -7.42
N ARG A 8 -1.13 0.57 -8.37
CA ARG A 8 -0.86 -0.20 -9.59
C ARG A 8 0.19 0.43 -10.50
N ARG A 9 0.25 1.76 -10.53
CA ARG A 9 1.19 2.53 -11.35
C ARG A 9 2.49 2.87 -10.64
N TYR A 10 2.60 2.59 -9.34
CA TYR A 10 3.84 2.72 -8.60
C TYR A 10 4.94 1.90 -9.30
N GLU A 11 6.08 2.52 -9.56
CA GLU A 11 7.26 1.86 -10.12
C GLU A 11 8.15 1.41 -8.96
N PRO A 12 8.25 0.08 -8.68
CA PRO A 12 9.05 -0.39 -7.57
C PRO A 12 10.52 -0.09 -7.76
N PHE A 13 11.18 0.45 -6.73
CA PHE A 13 12.62 0.75 -6.77
C PHE A 13 13.48 -0.52 -6.65
N ASN A 14 12.96 -1.56 -6.02
CA ASN A 14 13.68 -2.80 -5.77
C ASN A 14 12.75 -4.02 -5.68
N ARG A 15 13.34 -5.22 -5.57
CA ARG A 15 12.59 -6.48 -5.45
C ARG A 15 11.68 -6.56 -4.23
N GLN A 16 12.04 -5.89 -3.13
CA GLN A 16 11.19 -5.87 -1.94
C GLN A 16 9.89 -5.15 -2.27
N GLU A 17 9.99 -3.96 -2.86
CA GLU A 17 8.84 -3.16 -3.25
C GLU A 17 7.98 -3.82 -4.34
N GLU A 18 8.59 -4.59 -5.25
CA GLU A 18 7.83 -5.39 -6.24
C GLU A 18 6.91 -6.41 -5.57
N GLN A 19 7.37 -7.04 -4.49
CA GLN A 19 6.57 -7.99 -3.73
C GLN A 19 5.55 -7.27 -2.84
N ASP A 20 5.94 -6.17 -2.21
CA ASP A 20 5.06 -5.35 -1.38
C ASP A 20 3.89 -4.83 -2.21
N GLN A 21 4.14 -4.30 -3.42
CA GLN A 21 3.09 -3.83 -4.33
C GLN A 21 2.07 -4.94 -4.65
N LYS A 22 2.53 -6.16 -4.97
CA LYS A 22 1.66 -7.32 -5.25
C LYS A 22 0.81 -7.67 -4.04
N LEU A 23 1.42 -7.73 -2.85
CA LEU A 23 0.72 -8.04 -1.61
C LEU A 23 -0.32 -6.98 -1.28
N ILE A 24 0.05 -5.70 -1.39
CA ILE A 24 -0.85 -4.57 -1.15
C ILE A 24 -2.08 -4.63 -2.06
N LEU A 25 -1.87 -4.86 -3.36
CA LEU A 25 -2.98 -4.99 -4.32
C LEU A 25 -3.87 -6.21 -4.03
N SER A 26 -3.27 -7.31 -3.58
CA SER A 26 -4.01 -8.49 -3.12
C SER A 26 -4.87 -8.17 -1.89
N CYS A 27 -4.32 -7.49 -0.89
CA CYS A 27 -5.07 -7.05 0.29
C CYS A 27 -6.23 -6.13 -0.09
N LEU A 28 -6.00 -5.13 -0.94
CA LEU A 28 -7.04 -4.21 -1.40
C LEU A 28 -8.20 -4.92 -2.12
N ARG A 29 -7.92 -6.03 -2.81
CA ARG A 29 -8.94 -6.79 -3.54
C ARG A 29 -9.70 -7.78 -2.67
N ASN A 30 -9.02 -8.43 -1.73
CA ASN A 30 -9.52 -9.65 -1.09
C ASN A 30 -9.85 -9.47 0.41
N MET A 31 -9.54 -8.32 1.02
CA MET A 31 -9.77 -8.08 2.44
C MET A 31 -10.75 -6.93 2.65
N GLU A 32 -11.62 -7.07 3.63
CA GLU A 32 -12.53 -6.01 4.07
C GLU A 32 -11.83 -5.05 5.04
N GLN A 33 -12.33 -3.82 5.13
CA GLN A 33 -11.90 -2.83 6.13
C GLN A 33 -10.39 -2.52 6.17
N VAL A 34 -9.69 -2.66 5.04
CA VAL A 34 -8.23 -2.43 4.92
C VAL A 34 -7.76 -0.99 5.23
N PHE A 35 -8.68 -0.05 5.41
CA PHE A 35 -8.41 1.32 5.82
C PHE A 35 -8.62 1.57 7.32
N ALA A 36 -9.14 0.59 8.05
CA ALA A 36 -9.56 0.71 9.43
C ALA A 36 -8.82 -0.35 10.28
N ARG A 37 -8.63 -0.07 11.57
CA ARG A 37 -7.83 -0.95 12.46
C ARG A 37 -8.58 -2.21 12.89
N GLU A 38 -9.88 -2.25 12.61
CA GLU A 38 -10.77 -3.40 12.78
C GLU A 38 -10.30 -4.59 11.93
N ASN A 39 -9.61 -4.35 10.81
CA ASN A 39 -8.87 -5.40 10.13
C ASN A 39 -7.62 -5.77 10.96
N ALA A 40 -7.76 -6.86 11.72
CA ALA A 40 -6.72 -7.38 12.59
C ALA A 40 -5.49 -7.94 11.86
N VAL A 41 -5.58 -8.17 10.54
CA VAL A 41 -4.50 -8.74 9.74
C VAL A 41 -3.62 -7.64 9.15
N ALA A 42 -4.23 -6.66 8.46
CA ALA A 42 -3.51 -5.58 7.82
C ALA A 42 -4.40 -4.35 7.62
N HIS A 43 -3.86 -3.17 7.90
CA HIS A 43 -4.48 -1.88 7.60
C HIS A 43 -3.48 -0.91 6.96
N ARG A 44 -3.98 0.04 6.18
CA ARG A 44 -3.15 1.05 5.51
C ARG A 44 -2.53 2.01 6.53
N THR A 45 -1.29 2.40 6.27
CA THR A 45 -0.56 3.44 6.99
C THR A 45 0.12 4.36 5.99
N ALA A 46 0.48 5.56 6.44
CA ALA A 46 1.25 6.51 5.66
C ALA A 46 2.38 7.07 6.53
N SER A 47 3.56 7.22 5.94
CA SER A 47 4.74 7.77 6.58
C SER A 47 5.26 8.92 5.74
N ALA A 48 5.61 10.04 6.37
CA ALA A 48 6.21 11.18 5.69
C ALA A 48 7.72 11.00 5.60
N TRP A 49 8.29 11.11 4.39
CA TRP A 49 9.73 11.25 4.20
C TRP A 49 10.07 12.74 4.17
N VAL A 50 10.34 13.30 5.35
CA VAL A 50 10.65 14.73 5.52
C VAL A 50 12.16 14.93 5.47
N VAL A 51 12.62 15.80 4.57
CA VAL A 51 14.04 16.13 4.36
C VAL A 51 14.25 17.63 4.44
N ASN A 52 15.46 18.08 4.79
CA ASN A 52 15.84 19.49 4.73
C ASN A 52 15.95 19.97 3.26
N PRO A 53 15.91 21.30 3.01
CA PRO A 53 16.26 21.87 1.71
C PRO A 53 17.69 21.54 1.27
#